data_AF-A0A847FZX5-F1
#
_entry.id   AF-A0A847FZX5-F1
#
_cell.length_a   1.000
_cell.length_b   1.000
_cell.length_c   1.000
_cell.angle_alpha   90.00
_cell.angle_beta   90.00
_cell.angle_gamma   90.00
#
_symmetry.space_group_name_H-M   'P 1'
#
loop_
_entity.id
_entity.type
_entity.pdbx_description
1 polymer ?
#
loop_
_entity_poly.entity_id
_entity_poly.type
_entity_poly.pdbx_seq_one_letter_code
_entity_poly.pdbx_strand_id
1 'polypeptide(L)' 'MEERIQKIMARCGLGSRRDCEEYIAAGRVKVNGAKAILGTKADATVDTITVDGKALPSVEPERIYIALNKP' A
#
# COMPACT_ATOMS: atom_id res chain seq x y z
N MET A 1 6.99 10.84 4.40
CA MET A 1 7.28 10.14 5.68
C MET A 1 7.36 8.67 5.35
N GLU A 2 8.46 7.99 5.69
CA GLU A 2 8.57 6.56 5.39
C GLU A 2 7.58 5.73 6.22
N GLU A 3 6.74 4.98 5.51
CA GLU A 3 5.80 4.02 6.11
C GLU A 3 6.02 2.63 5.52
N ARG A 4 5.58 1.60 6.25
CA ARG A 4 5.67 0.21 5.75
C ARG A 4 4.82 0.08 4.50
N ILE A 5 5.37 -0.55 3.46
CA ILE A 5 4.74 -0.60 2.14
C ILE A 5 3.34 -1.24 2.18
N GLN A 6 3.12 -2.27 3.02
CA GLN A 6 1.80 -2.89 3.18
C GLN A 6 0.73 -1.93 3.75
N LYS A 7 1.15 -0.93 4.53
CA LYS A 7 0.25 0.11 5.06
C LYS A 7 -0.11 1.11 3.98
N ILE A 8 0.86 1.49 3.16
CA ILE A 8 0.66 2.38 2.00
C ILE A 8 -0.30 1.72 1.00
N MET A 9 -0.02 0.47 0.62
CA MET A 9 -0.86 -0.31 -0.28
C MET A 9 -2.30 -0.47 0.23
N ALA A 10 -2.47 -0.75 1.52
CA ALA A 10 -3.79 -0.85 2.13
C ALA A 10 -4.55 0.48 2.14
N ARG A 11 -3.85 1.60 2.36
CA ARG A 11 -4.44 2.95 2.27
C ARG A 11 -4.86 3.31 0.84
N CYS A 12 -4.11 2.87 -0.17
CA CYS A 12 -4.48 3.04 -1.58
C CYS A 12 -5.68 2.17 -2.00
N GLY A 13 -6.27 1.39 -1.08
CA GLY A 13 -7.45 0.56 -1.37
C GLY A 13 -7.15 -0.76 -2.07
N LEU A 14 -5.88 -1.19 -2.12
CA LEU A 14 -5.51 -2.45 -2.77
C LEU A 14 -6.04 -3.69 -2.03
N GLY A 15 -6.27 -3.57 -0.72
CA GLY A 15 -6.77 -4.65 0.12
C GLY A 15 -6.47 -4.40 1.59
N SER A 16 -6.64 -5.43 2.43
CA SER A 16 -6.22 -5.35 3.82
C SER A 16 -4.69 -5.32 3.92
N ARG A 17 -4.16 -4.93 5.09
CA ARG A 17 -2.72 -4.99 5.36
C ARG A 17 -2.13 -6.39 5.16
N ARG A 18 -2.90 -7.45 5.43
CA ARG A 18 -2.48 -8.85 5.28
C ARG A 18 -2.43 -9.26 3.81
N ASP A 19 -3.45 -8.90 3.03
CA ASP A 19 -3.45 -9.16 1.57
C ASP A 19 -2.25 -8.48 0.91
N CYS A 20 -1.95 -7.24 1.34
CA CYS A 20 -0.77 -6.52 0.87
C CYS A 20 0.55 -7.25 1.20
N GLU A 21 0.65 -7.90 2.35
CA GLU A 21 1.81 -8.72 2.71
C GLU A 21 1.94 -9.95 1.80
N GLU A 22 0.84 -10.57 1.38
CA GLU A 22 0.85 -11.68 0.42
C GLU A 22 1.33 -11.22 -0.97
N TYR A 23 0.88 -10.05 -1.46
CA TYR A 23 1.38 -9.48 -2.71
C TYR A 23 2.89 -9.22 -2.68
N ILE A 24 3.39 -8.73 -1.55
CA ILE A 24 4.83 -8.49 -1.35
C ILE A 24 5.59 -9.82 -1.32
N ALA A 25 5.10 -10.81 -0.55
CA ALA A 25 5.70 -12.14 -0.46
C ALA A 25 5.73 -12.86 -1.82
N ALA A 26 4.70 -12.65 -2.65
CA ALA A 26 4.64 -13.15 -4.02
C ALA A 26 5.57 -12.40 -5.00
N GLY A 27 6.26 -11.35 -4.56
CA GLY A 27 7.17 -10.56 -5.38
C GLY A 27 6.47 -9.74 -6.48
N ARG A 28 5.17 -9.48 -6.31
CA ARG A 28 4.31 -8.72 -7.25
C ARG A 28 4.46 -7.21 -7.07
N VAL A 29 5.05 -6.77 -5.97
CA VAL A 29 5.22 -5.37 -5.61
C VAL A 29 6.65 -4.89 -5.91
N LYS A 30 6.78 -3.73 -6.55
CA LYS A 30 8.05 -3.06 -6.76
C LYS A 30 7.99 -1.61 -6.30
N VAL A 31 9.04 -1.14 -5.65
CA VAL A 31 9.27 0.27 -5.27
C VAL A 31 10.39 0.79 -6.15
N ASN A 32 10.13 1.85 -6.93
CA ASN A 32 11.12 2.45 -7.84
C ASN A 32 11.79 1.42 -8.77
N GLY A 33 11.05 0.39 -9.18
CA GLY A 33 11.54 -0.70 -10.04
C GLY A 33 12.20 -1.88 -9.31
N ALA A 34 12.53 -1.76 -8.03
CA ALA A 34 13.09 -2.84 -7.21
C ALA A 34 11.99 -3.65 -6.52
N LYS A 35 12.11 -5.00 -6.49
CA LYS A 35 11.15 -5.85 -5.78
C LYS A 35 11.15 -5.51 -4.27
N ALA A 36 9.97 -5.25 -3.73
CA ALA A 36 9.80 -5.04 -2.30
C ALA A 36 9.82 -6.38 -1.53
N ILE A 37 10.28 -6.34 -0.29
CA ILE A 37 10.20 -7.47 0.65
C ILE A 37 9.37 -7.09 1.87
N LEU A 38 8.93 -8.10 2.62
CA LEU A 38 8.16 -7.89 3.84
C LEU A 38 8.98 -7.05 4.84
N GLY A 39 8.46 -5.88 5.22
CA GLY A 39 9.17 -4.94 6.09
C GLY A 39 9.84 -3.78 5.36
N THR A 40 9.90 -3.78 4.02
CA THR A 40 10.32 -2.61 3.25
C THR A 40 9.46 -1.39 3.62
N LYS A 41 10.14 -0.27 3.84
CA LYS A 41 9.53 1.05 3.98
C LYS A 41 9.67 1.79 2.67
N ALA A 42 8.68 2.63 2.38
CA ALA A 42 8.68 3.52 1.22
C ALA A 42 8.01 4.84 1.63
N ASP A 43 8.28 5.89 0.87
CA ASP A 43 7.55 7.15 0.99
C ASP A 43 6.54 7.27 -0.15
N ALA A 44 5.24 7.22 0.17
CA ALA A 44 4.17 7.26 -0.83
C ALA A 44 4.14 8.56 -1.65
N THR A 45 4.77 9.65 -1.17
CA THR A 45 4.81 10.94 -1.87
C THR A 45 5.97 11.08 -2.84
N VAL A 46 7.02 10.26 -2.70
CA VAL A 46 8.25 10.36 -3.50
C VAL A 46 8.48 9.08 -4.31
N ASP A 47 8.21 7.93 -3.71
CA ASP A 47 8.47 6.63 -4.31
C ASP A 47 7.32 6.15 -5.19
N THR A 48 7.67 5.58 -6.33
CA THR A 48 6.71 4.93 -7.23
C THR A 48 6.52 3.48 -6.82
N ILE A 49 5.39 3.17 -6.21
CA ILE A 49 4.99 1.80 -5.86
C ILE A 49 4.17 1.24 -7.01
N THR A 50 4.61 0.11 -7.56
CA THR A 50 3.91 -0.62 -8.62
C THR A 50 3.55 -2.01 -8.12
N VAL A 51 2.34 -2.45 -8.44
CA VAL A 51 1.83 -3.80 -8.17
C VAL A 51 1.40 -4.40 -9.50
N ASP A 52 1.98 -5.54 -9.88
CA ASP A 52 1.73 -6.20 -11.18
C ASP A 52 1.90 -5.27 -12.40
N GLY A 53 2.84 -4.32 -12.31
CA GLY A 53 3.09 -3.35 -13.37
C GLY A 53 2.13 -2.15 -13.40
N LYS A 54 1.14 -2.08 -12.49
CA LYS A 54 0.29 -0.89 -12.31
C LYS A 54 0.81 -0.04 -11.16
N ALA A 55 1.05 1.24 -11.41
CA ALA A 55 1.39 2.20 -10.36
C ALA A 55 0.19 2.43 -9.44
N LEU A 56 0.43 2.42 -8.13
CA LEU A 56 -0.58 2.82 -7.16
C LEU A 56 -0.76 4.34 -7.22
N PRO A 57 -1.99 4.84 -7.03
CA PRO A 57 -2.22 6.27 -6.93
C PRO A 57 -1.46 6.84 -5.73
N SER A 58 -0.72 7.91 -5.97
CA SER A 58 0.08 8.65 -4.98
C SER A 58 -0.77 9.52 -4.04
N VAL A 59 -2.07 9.62 -4.31
CA VAL A 59 -3.01 10.42 -3.51
C VAL A 59 -3.71 9.50 -2.51
N GLU A 60 -3.59 9.83 -1.21
CA GLU A 60 -4.40 9.16 -0.18
C GLU A 60 -5.89 9.43 -0.46
N PRO A 61 -6.75 8.41 -0.46
CA PRO A 61 -8.19 8.63 -0.59
C PRO A 61 -8.71 9.48 0.57
N GLU A 62 -9.77 10.24 0.30
CA GLU A 62 -10.40 11.11 1.30
C GLU A 62 -10.85 10.29 2.53
N ARG A 63 -10.57 10.80 3.73
CA ARG A 63 -10.88 10.06 4.96
C ARG A 63 -12.37 10.10 5.25
N ILE A 64 -13.02 8.94 5.22
CA ILE A 64 -14.44 8.79 5.56
C ILE A 64 -14.56 8.35 7.03
N TYR A 65 -15.30 9.11 7.83
CA TYR A 65 -15.59 8.79 9.23
C TYR A 65 -17.09 8.52 9.42
N ILE A 66 -17.44 7.39 10.02
CA ILE A 66 -18.83 6.99 10.28
C ILE A 66 -18.98 6.69 11.77
N ALA A 67 -19.95 7.35 12.42
CA ALA A 67 -20.40 6.98 13.76
C ALA A 67 -21.58 6.00 13.64
N LEU A 68 -21.39 4.75 14.06
CA LEU A 68 -22.39 3.69 13.97
C LEU A 68 -22.87 3.29 15.36
N ASN A 69 -24.15 3.51 15.65
CA ASN A 69 -24.81 2.87 16.79
C ASN A 69 -25.32 1.49 16.35
N LYS A 70 -24.51 0.46 16.59
CA LYS A 70 -24.82 -0.91 16.15
C LYS A 70 -25.98 -1.50 16.99
N PRO A 71 -27.07 -1.95 16.38
CA PRO A 71 -28.16 -2.66 17.07
C PRO A 71 -27.80 -4.11 17.43
#